data_AF-A0A1F7H5I6-F1
#
_entry.id   AF-A0A1F7H5I6-F1
#
_cell.length_a   1.000
_cell.length_b   1.000
_cell.length_c   1.000
_cell.angle_alpha   90.00
_cell.angle_beta   90.00
_cell.angle_gamma   90.00
#
_symmetry.space_group_name_H-M   'P 1'
#
loop_
_entity.id
_entity.type
_entity.pdbx_description
1 polymer ?
#
loop_
_entity_poly.entity_id
_entity_poly.type
_entity_poly.pdbx_seq_one_letter_code
_entity_poly.pdbx_strand_id
1 'polypeptide(L)'
;MSDQDKAIKELIERTRKELEEAKKPHATSRSWKSPQGYKFLFPWSNAVLLRILIRKLTETLPRSEYRSKAQVDDATRSVVANIEEGYKRSTTGEYIRFLGFSQGSLEEVKGDIERLMQDGFLKSVPESKLTDFGIDLKLWNLWARNPLNSSRILYFPLKFSKGIYRNLKDIKGDNLTYEVFMELINKTDWLLRRLVRSLEQKQDDLKLCLAGLK
;
A
#
# COMPACT_ATOMS: atom_id res chain seq x y z
N MET A 1 -44.47 45.09 15.80
CA MET A 1 -43.83 43.79 15.52
C MET A 1 -43.69 43.10 16.87
N SER A 2 -44.27 41.93 17.07
CA SER A 2 -44.25 41.28 18.39
C SER A 2 -42.84 40.81 18.73
N ASP A 3 -42.53 40.64 20.02
CA ASP A 3 -41.23 40.10 20.46
C ASP A 3 -40.97 38.71 19.86
N GLN A 4 -42.03 37.94 19.59
CA GLN A 4 -41.94 36.66 18.89
C GLN A 4 -41.49 36.83 17.43
N ASP A 5 -42.00 37.83 16.71
CA ASP A 5 -41.61 38.10 15.32
C ASP A 5 -40.13 38.52 15.22
N LYS A 6 -39.63 39.22 16.23
CA LYS A 6 -38.22 39.63 16.31
C LYS A 6 -37.30 38.44 16.58
N ALA A 7 -37.69 37.57 17.52
CA ALA A 7 -36.95 36.33 17.81
C ALA A 7 -36.91 35.38 16.60
N ILE A 8 -38.03 35.26 15.87
CA ILE A 8 -38.11 34.44 14.65
C ILE A 8 -37.18 35.00 13.56
N LYS A 9 -37.15 36.32 13.37
CA LYS A 9 -36.25 36.96 12.40
C LYS A 9 -34.78 36.77 12.77
N GLU A 10 -34.42 36.91 14.04
CA GLU A 10 -33.05 36.65 14.50
C GLU A 10 -32.65 35.18 14.31
N LEU A 11 -33.56 34.24 14.56
CA LEU A 11 -33.30 32.82 14.36
C LEU A 11 -33.11 32.47 12.88
N ILE A 12 -33.93 33.04 12.00
CA ILE A 12 -33.82 32.86 10.55
C ILE A 12 -32.49 33.43 10.05
N GLU A 13 -32.12 34.64 10.48
CA GLU A 13 -30.87 35.28 10.06
C GLU A 13 -29.65 34.51 10.58
N ARG A 14 -29.70 33.99 11.81
CA ARG A 14 -28.65 33.15 12.37
C ARG A 14 -28.52 31.81 11.63
N THR A 15 -29.64 31.15 11.35
CA THR A 15 -29.66 29.87 10.60
C THR A 15 -29.14 30.07 9.18
N ARG A 16 -29.54 31.17 8.53
CA ARG A 16 -29.07 31.55 7.20
C ARG A 16 -27.56 31.82 7.20
N LYS A 17 -27.06 32.55 8.20
CA LYS A 17 -25.62 32.80 8.36
C LYS A 17 -24.84 31.51 8.64
N GLU A 18 -25.40 30.58 9.43
CA GLU A 18 -24.83 29.25 9.69
C GLU A 18 -24.84 28.33 8.45
N LEU A 19 -25.79 28.51 7.53
CA LEU A 19 -25.87 27.80 6.25
C LEU A 19 -24.95 28.42 5.18
N GLU A 20 -24.81 29.75 5.17
CA GLU A 20 -23.93 30.51 4.26
C GLU A 20 -22.45 30.40 4.67
N GLU A 21 -22.16 30.30 5.97
CA GLU A 21 -20.85 29.89 6.48
C GLU A 21 -20.66 28.39 6.19
N ALA A 22 -20.19 28.07 4.97
CA ALA A 22 -19.74 26.73 4.65
C ALA A 22 -18.83 26.26 5.78
N LYS A 23 -19.24 25.20 6.52
CA LYS A 23 -18.41 24.59 7.57
C LYS A 23 -17.05 24.36 6.96
N LYS A 24 -16.06 25.19 7.34
CA LYS A 24 -14.68 24.98 6.92
C LYS A 24 -14.40 23.53 7.31
N PRO A 25 -14.02 22.64 6.36
CA PRO A 25 -13.80 21.26 6.70
C PRO A 25 -12.85 21.26 7.89
N HIS A 26 -13.30 20.71 9.03
CA HIS A 26 -12.42 20.56 10.17
C HIS A 26 -11.16 19.92 9.61
N ALA A 27 -10.01 20.56 9.82
CA ALA A 27 -8.74 20.00 9.44
C ALA A 27 -8.55 18.72 10.26
N THR A 28 -9.14 17.64 9.75
CA THR A 28 -8.84 16.23 10.01
C THR A 28 -7.50 15.89 9.37
N SER A 29 -6.59 16.87 9.34
CA SER A 29 -5.28 16.78 8.72
C SER A 29 -4.47 15.78 9.52
N ARG A 30 -4.08 14.67 8.89
CA ARG A 30 -3.13 13.74 9.47
C ARG A 30 -1.84 14.50 9.76
N SER A 31 -1.38 14.44 11.01
CA SER A 31 -0.04 14.85 11.38
C SER A 31 0.91 13.67 11.18
N TRP A 32 1.82 13.81 10.23
CA TRP A 32 2.85 12.81 9.98
C TRP A 32 3.99 13.01 10.97
N LYS A 33 4.37 11.98 11.73
CA LYS A 33 5.61 12.01 12.51
C LYS A 33 6.85 12.03 11.60
N SER A 34 6.73 11.45 10.40
CA SER A 34 7.80 11.40 9.41
C SER A 34 7.19 11.54 8.00
N PRO A 35 7.78 12.37 7.11
CA PRO A 35 7.29 12.51 5.74
C PRO A 35 7.28 11.20 4.95
N GLN A 36 8.18 10.25 5.24
CA GLN A 36 8.25 8.95 4.58
C GLN A 36 7.85 7.81 5.52
N GLY A 37 6.92 8.07 6.45
CA GLY A 37 6.54 7.07 7.46
C GLY A 37 5.88 5.81 6.88
N TYR A 38 5.41 5.84 5.64
CA TYR A 38 4.98 4.65 4.90
C TYR A 38 6.07 3.58 4.79
N LYS A 39 7.35 3.97 4.79
CA LYS A 39 8.50 3.05 4.75
C LYS A 39 8.59 2.13 5.97
N PHE A 40 7.91 2.47 7.05
CA PHE A 40 7.87 1.64 8.26
C PHE A 40 6.71 0.63 8.25
N LEU A 41 5.85 0.66 7.23
CA LEU A 41 4.71 -0.22 7.12
C LEU A 41 5.13 -1.55 6.47
N PHE A 42 4.82 -2.65 7.14
CA PHE A 42 5.00 -3.99 6.57
C PHE A 42 4.32 -4.20 5.21
N PRO A 43 3.08 -3.72 4.94
CA PRO A 43 2.52 -3.86 3.60
C PRO A 43 3.33 -3.13 2.52
N TRP A 44 3.95 -1.99 2.84
CA TRP A 44 4.82 -1.28 1.90
C TRP A 44 6.10 -2.07 1.60
N SER A 45 6.80 -2.57 2.63
CA SER A 45 8.02 -3.34 2.41
C SER A 45 7.75 -4.65 1.69
N ASN A 46 6.62 -5.33 1.93
CA ASN A 46 6.24 -6.49 1.14
C ASN A 46 5.92 -6.12 -0.32
N ALA A 47 5.19 -5.04 -0.58
CA ALA A 47 4.91 -4.57 -1.94
C ALA A 47 6.20 -4.23 -2.72
N VAL A 48 7.18 -3.64 -2.04
CA VAL A 48 8.50 -3.35 -2.63
C VAL A 48 9.27 -4.64 -2.95
N LEU A 49 9.24 -5.64 -2.05
CA LEU A 49 9.80 -6.96 -2.33
C LEU A 49 9.13 -7.63 -3.53
N LEU A 50 7.79 -7.56 -3.59
CA LEU A 50 7.02 -8.10 -4.70
C LEU A 50 7.45 -7.47 -6.03
N ARG A 51 7.62 -6.14 -6.06
CA ARG A 51 8.16 -5.42 -7.21
C ARG A 51 9.55 -5.91 -7.63
N ILE A 52 10.44 -6.18 -6.67
CA ILE A 52 11.78 -6.71 -6.96
C ILE A 52 11.71 -8.09 -7.62
N LEU A 53 10.89 -8.99 -7.07
CA LEU A 53 10.75 -10.35 -7.59
C LEU A 53 10.07 -10.35 -8.97
N ILE A 54 9.06 -9.51 -9.16
CA ILE A 54 8.39 -9.34 -10.46
C ILE A 54 9.37 -8.82 -11.51
N ARG A 55 10.18 -7.81 -11.18
CA ARG A 55 11.22 -7.31 -12.10
C ARG A 55 12.20 -8.39 -12.54
N LYS A 56 12.56 -9.31 -11.63
CA LYS A 56 13.42 -10.46 -11.95
C LYS A 56 12.72 -11.47 -12.86
N LEU A 57 11.46 -11.79 -12.57
CA LEU A 57 10.64 -12.68 -13.41
C LEU A 57 10.44 -12.07 -14.81
N THR A 58 10.01 -10.82 -14.89
CA THR A 58 9.69 -10.20 -16.18
C THR A 58 10.94 -9.93 -17.03
N GLU A 59 12.14 -9.97 -16.45
CA GLU A 59 13.42 -9.94 -17.19
C GLU A 59 13.75 -11.26 -17.89
N THR A 60 13.10 -12.37 -17.53
CA THR A 60 13.28 -13.66 -18.21
C THR A 60 12.28 -13.91 -19.32
N LEU A 61 11.26 -13.05 -19.46
CA LEU A 61 10.28 -13.16 -20.54
C LEU A 61 10.91 -12.91 -21.91
N PRO A 62 10.48 -13.63 -22.96
CA PRO A 62 10.96 -13.37 -24.31
C PRO A 62 10.51 -11.99 -24.78
N ARG A 63 11.24 -11.41 -25.75
CA ARG A 63 10.97 -10.06 -26.26
C ARG A 63 9.55 -9.89 -26.85
N SER A 64 8.92 -10.98 -27.30
CA SER A 64 7.54 -10.97 -27.78
C SER A 64 6.54 -10.58 -26.69
N GLU A 65 6.84 -10.87 -25.42
CA GLU A 65 5.96 -10.63 -24.26
C GLU A 65 6.19 -9.27 -23.60
N TYR A 66 6.67 -8.28 -24.35
CA TYR A 66 6.96 -6.95 -23.80
C TYR A 66 5.72 -6.27 -23.18
N ARG A 67 4.52 -6.56 -23.71
CA ARG A 67 3.26 -6.03 -23.17
C ARG A 67 2.92 -6.64 -21.82
N SER A 68 3.01 -7.98 -21.73
CA SER A 68 2.81 -8.73 -20.48
C SER A 68 3.80 -8.24 -19.42
N LYS A 69 5.08 -8.12 -19.77
CA LYS A 69 6.12 -7.50 -18.92
C LYS A 69 5.70 -6.13 -18.40
N ALA A 70 5.28 -5.22 -19.30
CA ALA A 70 4.92 -3.85 -18.93
C ALA A 70 3.72 -3.82 -17.98
N GLN A 71 2.68 -4.61 -18.28
CA GLN A 71 1.47 -4.70 -17.46
C GLN A 71 1.79 -5.14 -16.02
N VAL A 72 2.52 -6.25 -15.85
CA VAL A 72 2.83 -6.75 -14.50
C VAL A 72 3.74 -5.78 -13.74
N ASP A 73 4.74 -5.20 -14.42
CA ASP A 73 5.66 -4.23 -13.83
C ASP A 73 4.91 -2.95 -13.37
N ASP A 74 3.97 -2.45 -14.17
CA ASP A 74 3.20 -1.25 -13.89
C ASP A 74 2.12 -1.46 -12.81
N ALA A 75 1.41 -2.60 -12.84
CA ALA A 75 0.46 -2.96 -11.79
C ALA A 75 1.18 -3.06 -10.44
N THR A 76 2.34 -3.72 -10.40
CA THR A 76 3.13 -3.84 -9.16
C THR A 76 3.70 -2.51 -8.70
N ARG A 77 4.14 -1.64 -9.63
CA ARG A 77 4.56 -0.27 -9.31
C ARG A 77 3.41 0.51 -8.67
N SER A 78 2.18 0.33 -9.17
CA SER A 78 0.98 0.99 -8.66
C SER A 78 0.63 0.57 -7.25
N VAL A 79 0.81 -0.71 -6.86
CA VAL A 79 0.67 -1.17 -5.46
C VAL A 79 1.53 -0.32 -4.52
N VAL A 80 2.82 -0.16 -4.84
CA VAL A 80 3.74 0.64 -4.03
C VAL A 80 3.34 2.12 -4.04
N ALA A 81 3.14 2.70 -5.23
CA ALA A 81 2.85 4.12 -5.40
C ALA A 81 1.57 4.55 -4.66
N ASN A 82 0.51 3.74 -4.72
CA ASN A 82 -0.74 4.02 -4.02
C ASN A 82 -0.57 4.08 -2.50
N ILE A 83 0.29 3.23 -1.91
CA ILE A 83 0.60 3.28 -0.47
C ILE A 83 1.36 4.58 -0.12
N GLU A 84 2.33 4.97 -0.95
CA GLU A 84 3.14 6.18 -0.74
C GLU A 84 2.32 7.46 -0.89
N GLU A 85 1.55 7.54 -1.97
CA GLU A 85 0.69 8.68 -2.29
C GLU A 85 -0.45 8.81 -1.28
N GLY A 86 -1.08 7.70 -0.91
CA GLY A 86 -2.07 7.64 0.14
C GLY A 86 -1.54 8.15 1.47
N TYR A 87 -0.30 7.79 1.82
CA TYR A 87 0.37 8.30 3.02
C TYR A 87 0.64 9.80 2.96
N LYS A 88 0.50 10.47 1.82
CA LYS A 88 0.60 11.93 1.73
C LYS A 88 -0.74 12.65 1.77
N ARG A 89 -1.86 11.91 1.80
CA ARG A 89 -3.20 12.50 1.76
C ARG A 89 -3.59 13.16 3.07
N SER A 90 -4.25 14.30 2.97
CA SER A 90 -4.59 15.15 4.11
C SER A 90 -5.40 14.40 5.17
N THR A 91 -6.30 13.49 4.79
CA THR A 91 -7.18 12.81 5.74
C THR A 91 -6.93 11.30 5.82
N THR A 92 -7.31 10.69 6.96
CA THR A 92 -7.29 9.22 7.13
C THR A 92 -8.23 8.52 6.16
N GLY A 93 -9.40 9.09 5.87
CA GLY A 93 -10.35 8.53 4.91
C GLY A 93 -9.78 8.48 3.49
N GLU A 94 -9.09 9.53 3.04
CA GLU A 94 -8.37 9.49 1.77
C GLU A 94 -7.25 8.45 1.79
N TYR A 95 -6.49 8.32 2.88
CA TYR A 95 -5.48 7.28 2.95
C TYR A 95 -6.08 5.88 2.79
N ILE A 96 -7.18 5.59 3.48
CA ILE A 96 -7.90 4.32 3.36
C ILE A 96 -8.32 4.06 1.90
N ARG A 97 -8.85 5.09 1.20
CA ARG A 97 -9.20 4.98 -0.22
C ARG A 97 -8.00 4.59 -1.09
N PHE A 98 -6.85 5.23 -0.88
CA PHE A 98 -5.61 4.90 -1.58
C PHE A 98 -5.09 3.50 -1.28
N LEU A 99 -5.24 3.02 -0.03
CA LEU A 99 -4.95 1.63 0.31
C LEU A 99 -5.89 0.67 -0.45
N GLY A 100 -7.15 1.05 -0.67
CA GLY A 100 -8.07 0.33 -1.54
C GLY A 100 -7.59 0.24 -2.99
N PHE A 101 -7.05 1.32 -3.57
CA PHE A 101 -6.42 1.28 -4.89
C PHE A 101 -5.19 0.37 -4.91
N SER A 102 -4.37 0.38 -3.85
CA SER A 102 -3.26 -0.55 -3.70
C SER A 102 -3.71 -2.01 -3.69
N GLN A 103 -4.87 -2.34 -3.10
CA GLN A 103 -5.42 -3.68 -3.13
C GLN A 103 -5.94 -4.06 -4.52
N GLY A 104 -6.60 -3.12 -5.22
CA GLY A 104 -7.03 -3.33 -6.61
C GLY A 104 -5.86 -3.68 -7.53
N SER A 105 -4.78 -2.87 -7.50
CA SER A 105 -3.55 -3.17 -8.26
C SER A 105 -2.90 -4.48 -7.83
N LEU A 106 -3.01 -4.89 -6.57
CA LEU A 106 -2.46 -6.16 -6.10
C LEU A 106 -3.24 -7.36 -6.66
N GLU A 107 -4.55 -7.23 -6.85
CA GLU A 107 -5.36 -8.25 -7.52
C GLU A 107 -5.04 -8.33 -9.03
N GLU A 108 -4.76 -7.20 -9.69
CA GLU A 108 -4.25 -7.20 -11.07
C GLU A 108 -2.94 -7.98 -11.18
N VAL A 109 -1.98 -7.70 -10.28
CA VAL A 109 -0.71 -8.43 -10.21
C VAL A 109 -0.93 -9.93 -10.02
N LYS A 110 -1.86 -10.31 -9.15
CA LYS A 110 -2.21 -11.72 -8.93
C LYS A 110 -2.73 -12.38 -10.20
N GLY A 111 -3.67 -11.75 -10.90
CA GLY A 111 -4.19 -12.25 -12.17
C GLY A 111 -3.12 -12.36 -13.26
N ASP A 112 -2.20 -11.40 -13.32
CA ASP A 112 -1.09 -11.46 -14.27
C ASP A 112 -0.10 -12.59 -13.96
N ILE A 113 0.20 -12.84 -12.68
CA ILE A 113 1.03 -13.98 -12.26
C ILE A 113 0.36 -15.31 -12.59
N GLU A 114 -0.97 -15.42 -12.39
CA GLU A 114 -1.75 -16.60 -12.78
C GLU A 114 -1.68 -16.85 -14.30
N ARG A 115 -1.82 -15.80 -15.11
CA ARG A 115 -1.71 -15.89 -16.58
C ARG A 115 -0.30 -16.30 -17.02
N LEU A 116 0.74 -15.66 -16.48
CA LEU A 116 2.13 -16.03 -16.80
C LEU A 116 2.44 -17.49 -16.48
N MET A 117 1.82 -18.06 -15.44
CA MET A 117 1.91 -19.48 -15.12
C MET A 117 1.17 -20.34 -16.16
N GLN A 118 -0.07 -19.99 -16.49
CA GLN A 118 -0.89 -20.70 -17.48
C GLN A 118 -0.23 -20.70 -18.88
N ASP A 119 0.41 -19.59 -19.25
CA ASP A 119 1.10 -19.41 -20.52
C ASP A 119 2.49 -20.10 -20.54
N GLY A 120 2.90 -20.72 -19.44
CA GLY A 120 4.16 -21.48 -19.33
C GLY A 120 5.41 -20.64 -19.09
N PHE A 121 5.27 -19.34 -18.81
CA PHE A 121 6.38 -18.44 -18.49
C PHE A 121 6.82 -18.48 -17.02
N LEU A 122 5.96 -19.01 -16.14
CA LEU A 122 6.24 -19.17 -14.72
C LEU A 122 5.92 -20.59 -14.30
N LYS A 123 6.89 -21.29 -13.70
CA LYS A 123 6.68 -22.66 -13.22
C LYS A 123 5.85 -22.68 -11.93
N SER A 124 5.03 -23.71 -11.79
CA SER A 124 4.38 -24.07 -10.52
C SER A 124 5.15 -25.22 -9.89
N VAL A 125 5.56 -25.03 -8.64
CA VAL A 125 6.22 -26.04 -7.82
C VAL A 125 5.46 -26.09 -6.50
N PRO A 126 4.57 -27.06 -6.30
CA PRO A 126 3.79 -27.19 -5.08
C PRO A 126 4.69 -27.13 -3.84
N GLU A 127 4.18 -26.48 -2.79
CA GLU A 127 4.85 -26.28 -1.50
C GLU A 127 6.07 -25.35 -1.51
N SER A 128 6.48 -24.81 -2.67
CA SER A 128 7.53 -23.80 -2.75
C SER A 128 7.17 -22.55 -1.96
N LYS A 129 8.13 -22.03 -1.19
CA LYS A 129 7.95 -20.90 -0.27
C LYS A 129 9.05 -19.87 -0.46
N LEU A 130 8.77 -18.64 -0.02
CA LEU A 130 9.76 -17.56 0.04
C LEU A 130 11.05 -17.97 0.77
N THR A 131 10.94 -18.81 1.80
CA THR A 131 12.08 -19.32 2.59
C THR A 131 13.06 -20.14 1.76
N ASP A 132 12.60 -20.83 0.72
CA ASP A 132 13.44 -21.64 -0.17
C ASP A 132 14.40 -20.75 -0.98
N PHE A 133 14.03 -19.47 -1.13
CA PHE A 133 14.83 -18.43 -1.78
C PHE A 133 15.60 -17.58 -0.76
N GLY A 134 15.65 -18.00 0.51
CA GLY A 134 16.31 -17.27 1.59
C GLY A 134 15.57 -16.01 2.03
N ILE A 135 14.28 -15.89 1.74
CA ILE A 135 13.47 -14.73 2.08
C ILE A 135 12.59 -15.04 3.30
N ASP A 136 13.07 -14.64 4.48
CA ASP A 136 12.22 -14.55 5.67
C ASP A 136 11.53 -13.18 5.71
N LEU A 137 10.19 -13.16 5.68
CA LEU A 137 9.44 -11.91 5.66
C LEU A 137 9.52 -11.12 6.98
N LYS A 138 9.68 -11.78 8.12
CA LYS A 138 9.82 -11.07 9.41
C LYS A 138 11.14 -10.33 9.45
N LEU A 139 12.23 -11.01 9.11
CA LEU A 139 13.56 -10.40 8.98
C LEU A 139 13.55 -9.31 7.90
N TRP A 140 12.80 -9.50 6.80
CA TRP A 140 12.74 -8.55 5.69
C TRP A 140 12.10 -7.26 6.16
N ASN A 141 10.95 -7.39 6.81
CA ASN A 141 10.20 -6.27 7.34
C ASN A 141 10.98 -5.52 8.44
N LEU A 142 11.73 -6.24 9.30
CA LEU A 142 12.61 -5.61 10.28
C LEU A 142 13.77 -4.85 9.62
N TRP A 143 14.41 -5.47 8.63
CA TRP A 143 15.53 -4.88 7.91
C TRP A 143 15.12 -3.67 7.07
N ALA A 144 13.99 -3.76 6.37
CA ALA A 144 13.44 -2.70 5.52
C ALA A 144 12.99 -1.49 6.34
N ARG A 145 12.52 -1.68 7.58
CA ARG A 145 12.16 -0.59 8.50
C ARG A 145 13.32 0.30 8.93
N ASN A 146 14.56 -0.13 8.73
CA ASN A 146 15.70 0.74 8.98
C ASN A 146 15.70 1.90 7.94
N PRO A 147 15.77 3.19 8.35
CA PRO A 147 15.73 4.33 7.43
C PRO A 147 16.81 4.32 6.34
N LEU A 148 18.00 3.79 6.65
CA LEU A 148 19.10 3.67 5.69
C LEU A 148 18.79 2.63 4.61
N ASN A 149 18.11 1.54 4.99
CA ASN A 149 17.79 0.45 4.08
C ASN A 149 16.59 0.79 3.20
N SER A 150 15.49 1.29 3.77
CA SER A 150 14.29 1.69 3.00
C SER A 150 14.55 2.71 1.90
N SER A 151 15.57 3.56 2.06
CA SER A 151 15.98 4.52 1.03
C SER A 151 16.81 3.89 -0.10
N ARG A 152 17.43 2.73 0.14
CA ARG A 152 18.25 1.99 -0.85
C ARG A 152 17.43 1.00 -1.68
N ILE A 153 16.36 0.44 -1.12
CA ILE A 153 15.55 -0.60 -1.78
C ILE A 153 14.71 -0.04 -2.95
N LEU A 154 14.45 1.27 -2.96
CA LEU A 154 13.61 1.92 -3.98
C LEU A 154 14.22 1.97 -5.39
N TYR A 155 15.53 1.73 -5.54
CA TYR A 155 16.22 1.85 -6.83
C TYR A 155 16.60 0.47 -7.39
N PHE A 156 16.09 0.16 -8.58
CA PHE A 156 16.54 -0.96 -9.40
C PHE A 156 17.53 -0.45 -10.46
N PRO A 157 18.62 -1.17 -10.79
CA PRO A 157 19.03 -2.46 -10.24
C PRO A 157 19.44 -2.33 -8.77
N LEU A 158 19.11 -3.36 -7.98
CA LEU A 158 19.48 -3.41 -6.57
C LEU A 158 21.00 -3.37 -6.42
N LYS A 159 21.56 -2.22 -6.03
CA LYS A 159 22.99 -2.07 -5.73
C LYS A 159 23.32 -2.64 -4.34
N PHE A 160 23.08 -3.93 -4.10
CA PHE A 160 23.45 -4.58 -2.82
C PHE A 160 24.82 -5.26 -2.90
N SER A 161 25.82 -4.68 -2.24
CA SER A 161 27.12 -5.34 -2.02
C SER A 161 27.29 -5.92 -0.61
N LYS A 162 26.42 -5.60 0.38
CA LYS A 162 26.53 -6.08 1.78
C LYS A 162 25.15 -6.13 2.49
N GLY A 163 24.95 -7.10 3.41
CA GLY A 163 23.77 -7.20 4.29
C GLY A 163 23.03 -8.55 4.25
N ILE A 164 22.01 -8.72 5.12
CA ILE A 164 21.22 -9.96 5.28
C ILE A 164 20.52 -10.37 3.97
N TYR A 165 20.08 -9.41 3.17
CA TYR A 165 19.41 -9.64 1.88
C TYR A 165 20.32 -9.48 0.66
N ARG A 166 21.64 -9.63 0.83
CA ARG A 166 22.59 -9.63 -0.29
C ARG A 166 22.20 -10.66 -1.36
N ASN A 167 21.66 -11.80 -0.93
CA ASN A 167 21.27 -12.91 -1.81
C ASN A 167 20.09 -12.58 -2.72
N LEU A 168 19.30 -11.52 -2.44
CA LEU A 168 18.22 -11.11 -3.34
C LEU A 168 18.75 -10.82 -4.75
N LYS A 169 19.98 -10.30 -4.89
CA LYS A 169 20.57 -10.06 -6.21
C LYS A 169 20.82 -11.37 -6.97
N ASP A 170 21.12 -12.44 -6.24
CA ASP A 170 21.55 -13.74 -6.77
C ASP A 170 20.35 -14.64 -7.13
N ILE A 171 19.14 -14.30 -6.66
CA ILE A 171 17.90 -14.93 -7.11
C ILE A 171 17.71 -14.67 -8.61
N LYS A 172 17.69 -15.75 -9.40
CA LYS A 172 17.37 -15.71 -10.82
C LYS A 172 15.85 -15.77 -11.02
N GLY A 173 15.34 -15.03 -12.01
CA GLY A 173 13.89 -14.93 -12.26
C GLY A 173 13.24 -16.24 -12.69
N ASP A 174 13.95 -17.05 -13.47
CA ASP A 174 13.57 -18.39 -13.95
C ASP A 174 13.46 -19.43 -12.81
N ASN A 175 14.07 -19.14 -11.66
CA ASN A 175 13.98 -19.98 -10.49
C ASN A 175 12.70 -19.71 -9.68
N LEU A 176 12.08 -18.54 -9.81
CA LEU A 176 10.88 -18.18 -9.07
C LEU A 176 9.69 -19.06 -9.49
N THR A 177 8.75 -19.21 -8.57
CA THR A 177 7.59 -20.10 -8.70
C THR A 177 6.31 -19.31 -8.47
N TYR A 178 5.23 -19.79 -9.08
CA TYR A 178 3.89 -19.25 -8.86
C TYR A 178 3.54 -19.15 -7.36
N GLU A 179 3.86 -20.19 -6.59
CA GLU A 179 3.55 -20.31 -5.16
C GLU A 179 4.22 -19.21 -4.32
N VAL A 180 5.46 -18.85 -4.66
CA VAL A 180 6.20 -17.75 -3.99
C VAL A 180 5.50 -16.41 -4.19
N PHE A 181 5.01 -16.13 -5.40
CA PHE A 181 4.26 -14.92 -5.66
C PHE A 181 2.92 -14.92 -4.93
N MET A 182 2.19 -16.03 -4.95
CA MET A 182 0.92 -16.16 -4.23
C MET A 182 1.10 -16.01 -2.72
N GLU A 183 2.14 -16.59 -2.14
CA GLU A 183 2.49 -16.40 -0.73
C GLU A 183 2.69 -14.92 -0.40
N LEU A 184 3.52 -14.22 -1.20
CA LEU A 184 3.83 -12.82 -0.97
C LEU A 184 2.61 -11.91 -1.18
N ILE A 185 1.84 -12.14 -2.24
CA ILE A 185 0.60 -11.40 -2.56
C ILE A 185 -0.40 -11.54 -1.42
N ASN A 186 -0.71 -12.78 -1.01
CA ASN A 186 -1.70 -13.04 0.04
C ASN A 186 -1.30 -12.41 1.39
N LYS A 187 -0.01 -12.49 1.75
CA LYS A 187 0.50 -11.85 2.98
C LYS A 187 0.47 -10.33 2.87
N THR A 188 0.71 -9.76 1.69
CA THR A 188 0.62 -8.32 1.44
C THR A 188 -0.83 -7.83 1.55
N ASP A 189 -1.79 -8.53 0.93
CA ASP A 189 -3.21 -8.19 1.03
C ASP A 189 -3.71 -8.27 2.48
N TRP A 190 -3.34 -9.33 3.21
CA TRP A 190 -3.69 -9.44 4.63
C TRP A 190 -3.18 -8.24 5.45
N LEU A 191 -1.94 -7.80 5.20
CA LEU A 191 -1.35 -6.64 5.87
C LEU A 191 -2.06 -5.34 5.49
N LEU A 192 -2.45 -5.16 4.23
CA LEU A 192 -3.22 -4.00 3.76
C LEU A 192 -4.59 -3.95 4.47
N ARG A 193 -5.34 -5.07 4.48
CA ARG A 193 -6.63 -5.17 5.19
C ARG A 193 -6.51 -4.90 6.68
N ARG A 194 -5.43 -5.38 7.31
CA ARG A 194 -5.16 -5.13 8.74
C ARG A 194 -4.85 -3.66 9.00
N LEU A 195 -4.10 -3.01 8.11
CA LEU A 195 -3.81 -1.59 8.19
C LEU A 195 -5.09 -0.75 8.06
N VAL A 196 -5.94 -1.06 7.07
CA VAL A 196 -7.24 -0.39 6.88
C VAL A 196 -8.10 -0.50 8.14
N ARG A 197 -8.32 -1.72 8.65
CA ARG A 197 -9.07 -1.94 9.90
C ARG A 197 -8.52 -1.16 11.08
N SER A 198 -7.20 -1.09 11.22
CA SER A 198 -6.57 -0.31 12.30
C SER A 198 -6.76 1.20 12.13
N LEU A 199 -6.88 1.71 10.91
CA LEU A 199 -7.09 3.13 10.63
C LEU A 199 -8.55 3.51 10.84
N GLU A 200 -9.49 2.65 10.43
CA GLU A 200 -10.93 2.80 10.67
C GLU A 200 -11.24 2.86 12.17
N GLN A 201 -10.73 1.89 12.94
CA GLN A 201 -10.91 1.89 14.40
C GLN A 201 -10.40 3.19 15.05
N LYS A 202 -9.21 3.67 14.66
CA LYS A 202 -8.66 4.92 15.18
C LYS A 202 -9.50 6.13 14.80
N GLN A 203 -10.12 6.11 13.62
CA GLN A 203 -10.99 7.20 13.17
C GLN A 203 -12.29 7.22 13.99
N ASP A 204 -12.85 6.06 14.29
CA ASP A 204 -14.06 5.95 15.10
C ASP A 204 -13.81 6.29 16.58
N ASP A 205 -12.69 5.82 17.14
CA ASP A 205 -12.25 6.21 18.49
C ASP A 205 -12.10 7.73 18.62
N LEU A 206 -11.57 8.39 17.59
CA LEU A 206 -11.41 9.85 17.56
C LEU A 206 -12.78 10.55 17.52
N LYS A 207 -13.73 10.04 16.72
CA LYS A 207 -15.10 10.59 16.67
C LYS A 207 -15.79 10.49 18.03
N LEU A 208 -15.66 9.33 18.72
CA LEU A 208 -16.22 9.13 20.06
C LEU A 208 -15.59 10.09 21.09
N CYS A 209 -14.27 10.31 21.04
CA CYS A 209 -13.61 11.30 21.90
C CYS A 209 -14.17 12.71 21.67
N LEU A 210 -14.27 13.12 20.40
CA LEU A 210 -14.73 14.46 20.03
C LEU A 210 -16.22 14.68 20.36
N ALA A 211 -17.01 13.61 20.40
CA ALA A 211 -18.41 13.63 20.81
C ALA A 211 -18.60 13.61 22.35
N GLY A 212 -17.53 13.50 23.14
CA GLY A 212 -17.61 13.43 24.60
C GLY A 212 -18.21 12.12 25.13
N LEU A 213 -18.21 11.05 24.33
CA LEU A 213 -18.84 9.76 24.63
C LEU A 213 -17.85 8.74 25.22
N LYS A 214 -16.90 9.17 26.06
CA LYS A 214 -15.89 8.30 26.69
C LYS A 214 -16.05 8.19 28.19
#